data_AF-A0AAU7FEL1-F1
#
_entry.id   AF-A0AAU7FEL1-F1
#
_cell.length_a   1.000
_cell.length_b   1.000
_cell.length_c   1.000
_cell.angle_alpha   90.00
_cell.angle_beta   90.00
_cell.angle_gamma   90.00
#
_symmetry.space_group_name_H-M   'P 1'
#
loop_
_entity.id
_entity.type
_entity.pdbx_description
1 polymer ?
#
loop_
_entity_poly.entity_id
_entity_poly.type
_entity_poly.pdbx_seq_one_letter_code
_entity_poly.pdbx_strand_id
1 'polypeptide(L)'
;MSSHIKEAQSTLVTSTQPCTSDATPSQIGAFLIKHSDAFMNLQKVPSPSSSMEHTSGHYFIEEIIQGRHKNGEESIALVLTNFITKKIAIIDSKKIREIERATQLEPLYFRLRKIDKNTYKVVKIKKTTEQVPFPPEKLSADVLKQFGIYDKRSSQLIKLINKINHPELEQFVSIVLSNPLIATPFFNCKASWSFHHSVPGGLLKHSLEVAEMVFAWPGMDTTERAIATVAALLHDIGKIRTFGPDGSTYSRLIQHDALTLEVLANGLHWLDGVDKEIALALRHLFTAASPGARYGKPAMMRIAYLIHFADRWSSETDLQDMATPTKNGFKSWKGNDFWSPQDNDQ
;
A
#
# COMPACT_ATOMS: atom_id res chain seq x y z
N MET A 1 19.64 1.29 -32.28
CA MET A 1 19.78 0.56 -30.98
C MET A 1 19.04 1.21 -29.81
N SER A 2 18.78 2.53 -29.81
CA SER A 2 17.98 3.23 -28.76
C SER A 2 16.45 3.20 -28.99
N SER A 3 15.99 2.92 -30.22
CA SER A 3 14.57 2.90 -30.59
C SER A 3 13.82 1.62 -30.22
N HIS A 4 14.44 0.44 -30.38
CA HIS A 4 13.76 -0.85 -30.17
C HIS A 4 13.52 -1.22 -28.70
N ILE A 5 14.27 -0.65 -27.76
CA ILE A 5 14.02 -0.83 -26.32
C ILE A 5 12.89 0.09 -25.86
N LYS A 6 12.74 1.28 -26.47
CA LYS A 6 11.57 2.14 -26.23
C LYS A 6 10.27 1.50 -26.71
N GLU A 7 10.31 0.75 -27.82
CA GLU A 7 9.17 -0.06 -28.29
C GLU A 7 8.82 -1.18 -27.30
N ALA A 8 9.79 -1.94 -26.77
CA ALA A 8 9.50 -2.95 -25.76
C ALA A 8 8.92 -2.36 -24.47
N GLN A 9 9.38 -1.18 -24.06
CA GLN A 9 8.83 -0.44 -22.92
C GLN A 9 7.46 0.20 -23.18
N SER A 10 7.18 0.67 -24.41
CA SER A 10 5.87 1.24 -24.75
C SER A 10 4.81 0.18 -25.02
N THR A 11 5.18 -0.98 -25.57
CA THR A 11 4.25 -2.08 -25.85
C THR A 11 3.71 -2.71 -24.56
N LEU A 12 4.51 -2.70 -23.48
CA LEU A 12 4.07 -3.11 -22.13
C LEU A 12 3.06 -2.15 -21.48
N VAL A 13 2.91 -0.92 -22.01
CA VAL A 13 2.03 0.12 -21.43
C VAL A 13 0.71 0.26 -22.21
N THR A 14 0.57 -0.26 -23.43
CA THR A 14 -0.61 0.01 -24.28
C THR A 14 -1.27 -1.18 -24.99
N SER A 15 -0.84 -2.44 -24.82
CA SER A 15 -1.51 -3.55 -25.51
C SER A 15 -2.74 -4.08 -24.74
N THR A 16 -3.85 -3.34 -24.81
CA THR A 16 -5.19 -3.94 -24.76
C THR A 16 -5.61 -4.31 -26.18
N GLN A 17 -5.09 -5.42 -26.71
CA GLN A 17 -5.75 -6.11 -27.82
C GLN A 17 -5.84 -7.61 -27.53
N PRO A 18 -7.00 -8.23 -27.81
CA PRO A 18 -7.25 -9.62 -27.46
C PRO A 18 -6.47 -10.52 -28.41
N CYS A 19 -5.47 -11.23 -27.89
CA CYS A 19 -4.77 -12.25 -28.66
C CYS A 19 -5.67 -13.50 -28.73
N THR A 20 -6.22 -13.76 -29.92
CA THR A 20 -6.87 -15.03 -30.25
C THR A 20 -5.81 -16.12 -30.42
N SER A 21 -5.79 -17.11 -29.52
CA SER A 21 -5.60 -18.55 -29.79
C SER A 21 -5.18 -19.27 -28.50
N ASP A 22 -6.00 -20.22 -28.05
CA ASP A 22 -5.75 -21.47 -27.32
C ASP A 22 -4.45 -21.69 -26.50
N ALA A 23 -3.89 -20.66 -25.88
CA ALA A 23 -2.91 -20.81 -24.81
C ALA A 23 -3.63 -20.82 -23.47
N THR A 24 -3.74 -22.00 -22.85
CA THR A 24 -4.16 -22.08 -21.44
C THR A 24 -3.19 -21.24 -20.60
N PRO A 25 -3.67 -20.33 -19.74
CA PRO A 25 -2.80 -19.56 -18.85
C PRO A 25 -1.95 -20.52 -18.02
N SER A 26 -0.64 -20.50 -18.22
CA SER A 26 0.28 -21.26 -17.38
C SER A 26 0.51 -20.50 -16.06
N GLN A 27 0.68 -21.24 -14.96
CA GLN A 27 0.86 -20.68 -13.62
C GLN A 27 2.16 -21.19 -12.99
N ILE A 28 2.86 -20.30 -12.28
CA ILE A 28 3.97 -20.63 -11.39
C ILE A 28 3.57 -20.19 -9.99
N GLY A 29 3.30 -21.14 -9.11
CA GLY A 29 2.76 -20.84 -7.78
C GLY A 29 1.46 -20.04 -7.87
N ALA A 30 1.41 -18.88 -7.22
CA ALA A 30 0.26 -17.97 -7.23
C ALA A 30 0.30 -16.91 -8.36
N PHE A 31 1.23 -17.00 -9.31
CA PHE A 31 1.44 -16.00 -10.35
C PHE A 31 0.88 -16.46 -11.71
N LEU A 32 0.19 -15.54 -12.39
CA LEU A 32 -0.19 -15.69 -13.80
C LEU A 32 1.02 -15.37 -14.69
N ILE A 33 1.29 -16.22 -15.66
CA ILE A 33 2.39 -16.03 -16.61
C ILE A 33 1.89 -15.27 -17.83
N LYS A 34 2.59 -14.19 -18.18
CA LYS A 34 2.42 -13.53 -19.48
C LYS A 34 3.41 -14.12 -20.48
N HIS A 35 2.93 -14.47 -21.67
CA HIS A 35 3.78 -14.88 -22.79
C HIS A 35 4.09 -13.66 -23.66
N SER A 36 5.35 -13.48 -24.06
CA SER A 36 5.76 -12.37 -24.92
C SER A 36 6.77 -12.79 -25.98
N ASP A 37 6.43 -12.58 -27.25
CA ASP A 37 7.34 -12.80 -28.39
C ASP A 37 8.43 -11.72 -28.50
N ALA A 38 8.29 -10.59 -27.80
CA ALA A 38 9.27 -9.51 -27.77
C ALA A 38 10.60 -9.92 -27.12
N PHE A 39 10.61 -11.05 -26.40
CA PHE A 39 11.82 -11.68 -25.85
C PHE A 39 12.83 -12.13 -26.92
N MET A 40 12.40 -12.26 -28.19
CA MET A 40 13.26 -12.64 -29.32
C MET A 40 14.46 -11.70 -29.53
N ASN A 41 14.44 -10.48 -28.99
CA ASN A 41 15.51 -9.49 -29.17
C ASN A 41 16.47 -9.33 -27.98
N LEU A 42 16.32 -10.09 -26.89
CA LEU A 42 17.38 -10.25 -25.88
C LEU A 42 18.44 -11.23 -26.42
N GLN A 43 19.13 -10.82 -27.48
CA GLN A 43 20.26 -11.57 -28.04
C GLN A 43 21.42 -11.57 -27.06
N LYS A 44 21.80 -12.78 -26.64
CA LYS A 44 22.95 -13.15 -25.81
C LYS A 44 23.06 -12.38 -24.49
N VAL A 45 23.14 -13.12 -23.38
CA VAL A 45 23.76 -12.59 -22.16
C VAL A 45 25.08 -11.93 -22.58
N PRO A 46 25.26 -10.61 -22.41
CA PRO A 46 26.48 -9.93 -22.81
C PRO A 46 27.67 -10.60 -22.12
N SER A 47 28.77 -10.76 -22.86
CA SER A 47 30.06 -11.13 -22.29
C SER A 47 30.44 -10.12 -21.18
N PRO A 48 31.10 -10.56 -20.10
CA PRO A 48 31.26 -9.75 -18.89
C PRO A 48 31.93 -8.40 -19.20
N SER A 49 31.27 -7.29 -18.91
CA SER A 49 31.94 -6.00 -18.81
C SER A 49 32.71 -5.91 -17.49
N SER A 50 33.84 -5.21 -17.50
CA SER A 50 34.88 -5.20 -16.46
C SER A 50 34.53 -4.49 -15.16
N SER A 51 33.28 -4.04 -14.97
CA SER A 51 32.78 -3.57 -13.67
C SER A 51 31.57 -4.42 -13.26
N MET A 52 31.82 -5.48 -12.49
CA MET A 52 30.78 -6.38 -11.97
C MET A 52 29.95 -5.68 -10.88
N GLU A 53 29.00 -4.85 -11.29
CA GLU A 53 28.06 -4.23 -10.36
C GLU A 53 27.02 -5.26 -9.91
N HIS A 54 27.20 -5.77 -8.69
CA HIS A 54 26.24 -6.62 -8.01
C HIS A 54 25.34 -5.78 -7.12
N THR A 55 24.04 -6.08 -7.15
CA THR A 55 23.07 -5.51 -6.22
C THR A 55 22.34 -6.66 -5.55
N SER A 56 22.10 -6.53 -4.25
CA SER A 56 21.33 -7.51 -3.49
C SER A 56 20.23 -6.79 -2.73
N GLY A 57 19.12 -7.48 -2.51
CA GLY A 57 18.00 -6.91 -1.77
C GLY A 57 16.80 -7.83 -1.79
N HIS A 58 15.81 -7.49 -0.98
CA HIS A 58 14.51 -8.13 -1.02
C HIS A 58 13.67 -7.47 -2.13
N TYR A 59 12.86 -8.26 -2.84
CA TYR A 59 11.97 -7.77 -3.89
C TYR A 59 10.70 -8.63 -3.92
N PHE A 60 9.57 -7.99 -4.22
CA PHE A 60 8.39 -8.70 -4.70
C PHE A 60 8.54 -9.01 -6.19
N ILE A 61 7.96 -10.13 -6.59
CA ILE A 61 7.72 -10.43 -8.00
C ILE A 61 6.37 -9.81 -8.34
N GLU A 62 6.36 -8.77 -9.17
CA GLU A 62 5.14 -8.13 -9.64
C GLU A 62 4.56 -8.92 -10.82
N GLU A 63 5.43 -9.37 -11.74
CA GLU A 63 5.03 -10.14 -12.91
C GLU A 63 6.08 -11.20 -13.26
N ILE A 64 5.60 -12.30 -13.85
CA ILE A 64 6.43 -13.34 -14.46
C ILE A 64 6.14 -13.36 -15.96
N ILE A 65 7.18 -13.15 -16.76
CA ILE A 65 7.13 -13.14 -18.21
C ILE A 65 7.99 -14.27 -18.73
N GLN A 66 7.40 -15.23 -19.44
CA GLN A 66 8.14 -16.32 -20.06
C GLN A 66 8.47 -15.96 -21.52
N GLY A 67 9.72 -16.18 -21.90
CA GLY A 67 10.22 -15.93 -23.24
C GLY A 67 11.12 -17.06 -23.74
N ARG A 68 11.19 -17.21 -25.06
CA ARG A 68 12.06 -18.18 -25.72
C ARG A 68 13.16 -17.44 -26.48
N HIS A 69 14.40 -17.77 -26.20
CA HIS A 69 15.55 -17.23 -26.91
C HIS A 69 15.68 -17.86 -28.32
N LYS A 70 16.39 -17.17 -29.22
CA LYS A 70 16.65 -17.66 -30.59
C LYS A 70 17.40 -19.00 -30.66
N ASN A 71 18.10 -19.40 -29.60
CA ASN A 71 18.79 -20.69 -29.50
C ASN A 71 17.89 -21.82 -28.96
N GLY A 72 16.59 -21.56 -28.75
CA GLY A 72 15.64 -22.51 -28.19
C GLY A 72 15.63 -22.59 -26.66
N GLU A 73 16.52 -21.90 -25.96
CA GLU A 73 16.50 -21.85 -24.50
C GLU A 73 15.33 -21.00 -23.99
N GLU A 74 14.58 -21.52 -23.03
CA GLU A 74 13.52 -20.77 -22.37
C GLU A 74 14.09 -20.01 -21.18
N SER A 75 13.78 -18.72 -21.13
CA SER A 75 14.10 -17.87 -20.00
C SER A 75 12.87 -17.20 -19.46
N ILE A 76 12.99 -16.75 -18.22
CA ILE A 76 11.92 -16.10 -17.49
C ILE A 76 12.43 -14.74 -17.06
N ALA A 77 11.72 -13.68 -17.39
CA ALA A 77 11.87 -12.40 -16.71
C ALA A 77 10.94 -12.35 -15.52
N LEU A 78 11.49 -11.88 -14.42
CA LEU A 78 10.77 -11.45 -13.25
C LEU A 78 10.77 -9.92 -13.28
N VAL A 79 9.60 -9.32 -13.22
CA VAL A 79 9.47 -7.89 -12.91
C VAL A 79 9.55 -7.78 -11.40
N LEU A 80 10.72 -7.39 -10.90
CA LEU A 80 11.00 -7.24 -9.48
C LEU A 80 10.71 -5.81 -9.04
N THR A 81 10.04 -5.66 -7.92
CA THR A 81 9.82 -4.36 -7.29
C THR A 81 10.24 -4.42 -5.83
N ASN A 82 10.99 -3.41 -5.39
CA ASN A 82 11.15 -3.13 -3.96
C ASN A 82 10.34 -1.92 -3.52
N PHE A 83 9.26 -1.67 -4.25
CA PHE A 83 8.39 -0.51 -4.18
C PHE A 83 9.02 0.80 -4.64
N ILE A 84 10.30 1.02 -4.34
CA ILE A 84 11.09 2.19 -4.74
C ILE A 84 11.55 2.08 -6.20
N THR A 85 12.05 0.89 -6.57
CA THR A 85 12.64 0.62 -7.87
C THR A 85 12.00 -0.60 -8.52
N LYS A 86 11.83 -0.52 -9.84
CA LYS A 86 11.51 -1.68 -10.67
C LYS A 86 12.75 -2.18 -11.38
N LYS A 87 12.95 -3.50 -11.37
CA LYS A 87 14.06 -4.19 -12.02
C LYS A 87 13.53 -5.35 -12.83
N ILE A 88 14.08 -5.56 -14.02
CA ILE A 88 13.79 -6.76 -14.81
C ILE A 88 14.90 -7.75 -14.54
N ALA A 89 14.59 -8.92 -13.98
CA ALA A 89 15.57 -9.93 -13.64
C ALA A 89 15.34 -11.21 -14.44
N ILE A 90 16.32 -11.60 -15.24
CA ILE A 90 16.29 -12.82 -16.06
C ILE A 90 16.81 -13.98 -15.22
N ILE A 91 16.03 -15.06 -15.16
CA ILE A 91 16.37 -16.32 -14.55
C ILE A 91 16.29 -17.47 -15.56
N ASP A 92 17.17 -18.45 -15.40
CA ASP A 92 17.08 -19.73 -16.09
C ASP A 92 15.79 -20.45 -15.67
N SER A 93 15.01 -20.91 -16.64
CA SER A 93 13.76 -21.64 -16.42
C SER A 93 13.92 -22.86 -15.50
N LYS A 94 15.11 -23.47 -15.42
CA LYS A 94 15.40 -24.59 -14.51
C LYS A 94 15.36 -24.20 -13.02
N LYS A 95 15.55 -22.93 -12.69
CA LYS A 95 15.54 -22.41 -11.30
C LYS A 95 14.16 -21.93 -10.83
N ILE A 96 13.14 -22.10 -11.66
CA ILE A 96 11.76 -21.67 -11.39
C ILE A 96 11.15 -22.27 -10.12
N ARG A 97 11.58 -23.50 -9.76
CA ARG A 97 11.13 -24.20 -8.55
C ARG A 97 11.45 -23.43 -7.26
N GLU A 98 12.44 -22.54 -7.28
CA GLU A 98 12.77 -21.66 -6.16
C GLU A 98 11.69 -20.57 -5.95
N ILE A 99 10.88 -20.28 -6.97
CA ILE A 99 9.82 -19.25 -7.00
C ILE A 99 8.42 -19.85 -6.89
N GLU A 100 8.20 -21.08 -7.37
CA GLU A 100 6.87 -21.76 -7.36
C GLU A 100 6.18 -21.79 -5.99
N ARG A 101 6.96 -21.70 -4.90
CA ARG A 101 6.45 -21.72 -3.51
C ARG A 101 6.37 -20.34 -2.88
N ALA A 102 6.58 -19.27 -3.64
CA ALA A 102 6.47 -17.89 -3.19
C ALA A 102 5.07 -17.36 -3.50
N THR A 103 4.51 -16.59 -2.58
CA THR A 103 3.26 -15.87 -2.80
C THR A 103 3.56 -14.48 -3.37
N GLN A 104 2.59 -13.84 -4.02
CA GLN A 104 2.72 -12.42 -4.43
C GLN A 104 2.86 -11.46 -3.23
N LEU A 105 2.61 -11.99 -2.02
CA LEU A 105 2.51 -11.25 -0.78
C LEU A 105 3.77 -11.34 0.09
N GLU A 106 4.77 -12.14 -0.32
CA GLU A 106 6.04 -12.26 0.39
C GLU A 106 7.21 -11.76 -0.49
N PRO A 107 8.09 -10.89 0.03
CA PRO A 107 9.30 -10.53 -0.68
C PRO A 107 10.27 -11.72 -0.67
N LEU A 108 11.06 -11.88 -1.74
CA LEU A 108 12.17 -12.82 -1.80
C LEU A 108 13.49 -12.07 -1.80
N TYR A 109 14.54 -12.67 -1.23
CA TYR A 109 15.88 -12.13 -1.34
C TYR A 109 16.48 -12.48 -2.70
N PHE A 110 16.93 -11.47 -3.43
CA PHE A 110 17.65 -11.61 -4.69
C PHE A 110 19.07 -11.09 -4.57
N ARG A 111 20.02 -11.87 -5.09
CA ARG A 111 21.31 -11.34 -5.54
C ARG A 111 21.27 -11.24 -7.06
N LEU A 112 21.44 -10.03 -7.56
CA LEU A 112 21.33 -9.67 -8.96
C LEU A 112 22.69 -9.23 -9.49
N ARG A 113 22.98 -9.58 -10.74
CA ARG A 113 24.12 -9.07 -11.50
C ARG A 113 23.59 -8.16 -12.59
N LYS A 114 24.01 -6.90 -12.63
CA LYS A 114 23.57 -5.95 -13.66
C LYS A 114 24.03 -6.42 -15.04
N ILE A 115 23.13 -6.36 -16.02
CA ILE A 115 23.42 -6.62 -17.44
C ILE A 115 23.41 -5.31 -18.21
N ASP A 116 22.35 -4.52 -18.04
CA ASP A 116 22.18 -3.20 -18.62
C ASP A 116 21.56 -2.22 -17.60
N LYS A 117 21.02 -1.09 -18.05
CA LYS A 117 20.47 -0.04 -17.17
C LYS A 117 19.39 -0.58 -16.20
N ASN A 118 18.47 -1.44 -16.64
CA ASN A 118 17.34 -1.95 -15.85
C ASN A 118 17.18 -3.48 -15.88
N THR A 119 18.02 -4.19 -16.64
CA THR A 119 18.01 -5.64 -16.79
C THR A 119 19.14 -6.26 -15.97
N TYR A 120 18.80 -7.32 -15.26
CA TYR A 120 19.67 -8.03 -14.34
C TYR A 120 19.62 -9.53 -14.62
N LYS A 121 20.70 -10.24 -14.30
CA LYS A 121 20.71 -11.69 -14.18
C LYS A 121 20.49 -12.09 -12.73
N VAL A 122 19.56 -13.00 -12.48
CA VAL A 122 19.42 -13.61 -11.15
C VAL A 122 20.62 -14.49 -10.88
N VAL A 123 21.38 -14.16 -9.83
CA VAL A 123 22.50 -14.97 -9.34
C VAL A 123 22.00 -15.93 -8.28
N LYS A 124 21.16 -15.44 -7.37
CA LYS A 124 20.65 -16.20 -6.22
C LYS A 124 19.25 -15.72 -5.84
N ILE A 125 18.37 -16.67 -5.54
CA ILE A 125 17.09 -16.43 -4.89
C ILE A 125 17.10 -17.17 -3.56
N LYS A 126 16.51 -16.56 -2.54
CA LYS A 126 16.22 -17.21 -1.27
C LYS A 126 14.86 -16.77 -0.79
N LYS A 127 14.14 -17.70 -0.16
CA LYS A 127 13.04 -17.31 0.73
C LYS A 127 13.59 -16.41 1.83
N THR A 128 12.82 -15.39 2.15
CA THR A 128 13.07 -14.53 3.29
C THR A 128 12.89 -15.40 4.53
N THR A 129 13.99 -15.64 5.25
CA THR A 129 14.05 -16.55 6.42
C THR A 129 14.00 -15.78 7.74
N GLU A 130 14.24 -14.48 7.69
CA GLU A 130 14.09 -13.52 8.77
C GLU A 130 12.88 -12.64 8.46
N GLN A 131 12.16 -12.15 9.47
CA GLN A 131 11.13 -11.13 9.27
C GLN A 131 11.76 -9.78 8.98
N VAL A 132 12.44 -9.70 7.84
CA VAL A 132 13.05 -8.47 7.39
C VAL A 132 11.90 -7.55 6.98
N PRO A 133 11.76 -6.39 7.63
CA PRO A 133 10.75 -5.44 7.24
C PRO A 133 10.96 -5.06 5.78
N PHE A 134 9.87 -4.99 5.03
CA PHE A 134 9.95 -4.64 3.63
C PHE A 134 8.93 -3.56 3.20
N PRO A 135 9.41 -2.40 2.72
CA PRO A 135 10.82 -2.06 2.54
C PRO A 135 11.55 -1.90 3.89
N PRO A 136 12.87 -2.13 3.91
CA PRO A 136 13.67 -1.97 5.13
C PRO A 136 13.86 -0.51 5.51
N GLU A 137 13.60 0.40 4.57
CA GLU A 137 13.70 1.83 4.79
C GLU A 137 12.43 2.35 5.46
N LYS A 138 12.61 3.23 6.44
CA LYS A 138 11.52 3.99 7.05
C LYS A 138 10.87 4.86 5.98
N LEU A 139 9.54 4.96 6.02
CA LEU A 139 8.82 5.90 5.17
C LEU A 139 9.37 7.31 5.40
N SER A 140 9.75 7.98 4.31
CA SER A 140 10.36 9.30 4.35
C SER A 140 9.74 10.23 3.30
N ALA A 141 9.99 11.52 3.46
CA ALA A 141 9.62 12.51 2.47
C ALA A 141 10.18 12.17 1.07
N ASP A 142 11.38 11.62 1.00
CA ASP A 142 12.03 11.30 -0.28
C ASP A 142 11.45 10.04 -0.93
N VAL A 143 11.05 9.04 -0.14
CA VAL A 143 10.29 7.88 -0.65
C VAL A 143 8.95 8.34 -1.23
N LEU A 144 8.23 9.20 -0.50
CA LEU A 144 6.94 9.73 -0.95
C LEU A 144 7.05 10.59 -2.22
N LYS A 145 8.12 11.40 -2.35
CA LYS A 145 8.41 12.15 -3.59
C LYS A 145 8.62 11.23 -4.80
N GLN A 146 9.27 10.07 -4.61
CA GLN A 146 9.49 9.11 -5.70
C GLN A 146 8.17 8.54 -6.24
N PHE A 147 7.14 8.44 -5.40
CA PHE A 147 5.79 8.06 -5.83
C PHE A 147 5.00 9.21 -6.47
N GLY A 148 5.57 10.42 -6.54
CA GLY A 148 4.83 11.62 -6.95
C GLY A 148 3.83 12.10 -5.90
N ILE A 149 3.99 11.67 -4.64
CA ILE A 149 3.05 11.88 -3.54
C ILE A 149 3.69 12.81 -2.50
N TYR A 150 3.85 14.09 -2.82
CA TYR A 150 4.44 15.04 -1.86
C TYR A 150 3.68 16.35 -1.77
N ASP A 151 2.91 16.49 -0.68
CA ASP A 151 2.21 17.71 -0.32
C ASP A 151 2.30 18.00 1.20
N LYS A 152 1.49 18.94 1.68
CA LYS A 152 1.40 19.29 3.10
C LYS A 152 0.99 18.09 3.97
N ARG A 153 0.08 17.23 3.50
CA ARG A 153 -0.41 16.04 4.21
C ARG A 153 0.67 14.98 4.29
N SER A 154 1.43 14.75 3.22
CA SER A 154 2.62 13.89 3.25
C SER A 154 3.58 14.33 4.35
N SER A 155 3.81 15.64 4.49
CA SER A 155 4.69 16.18 5.53
C SER A 155 4.13 16.00 6.94
N GLN A 156 2.81 16.14 7.12
CA GLN A 156 2.12 15.88 8.39
C GLN A 156 2.20 14.40 8.78
N LEU A 157 1.96 13.50 7.83
CA LEU A 157 2.08 12.06 8.01
C LEU A 157 3.47 11.67 8.52
N ILE A 158 4.54 12.13 7.85
CA ILE A 158 5.91 11.83 8.27
C ILE A 158 6.19 12.37 9.68
N LYS A 159 5.71 13.58 10.00
CA LYS A 159 5.84 14.14 11.36
C LYS A 159 5.09 13.32 12.40
N LEU A 160 3.88 12.86 12.10
CA LEU A 160 3.09 12.02 13.00
C LEU A 160 3.77 10.67 13.22
N ILE A 161 4.24 10.01 12.15
CA ILE A 161 4.97 8.74 12.25
C ILE A 161 6.20 8.90 13.16
N ASN A 162 6.97 9.97 12.98
CA ASN A 162 8.15 10.24 13.82
C ASN A 162 7.82 10.54 15.29
N LYS A 163 6.56 10.87 15.62
CA LYS A 163 6.11 11.10 17.01
C LYS A 163 5.66 9.82 17.71
N ILE A 164 5.42 8.73 16.97
CA ILE A 164 4.96 7.45 17.53
C ILE A 164 5.97 6.94 18.57
N ASN A 165 7.27 7.09 18.31
CA ASN A 165 8.36 6.71 19.22
C ASN A 165 8.29 5.24 19.63
N HIS A 166 7.94 4.38 18.67
CA HIS A 166 7.86 2.93 18.82
C HIS A 166 8.36 2.28 17.52
N PRO A 167 9.61 1.79 17.47
CA PRO A 167 10.28 1.39 16.23
C PRO A 167 9.50 0.37 15.38
N GLU A 168 8.88 -0.61 16.03
CA GLU A 168 8.12 -1.69 15.40
C GLU A 168 6.86 -1.15 14.72
N LEU A 169 6.14 -0.23 15.37
CA LEU A 169 4.95 0.40 14.83
C LEU A 169 5.26 1.41 13.72
N GLU A 170 6.36 2.15 13.85
CA GLU A 170 6.87 3.02 12.77
C GLU A 170 7.25 2.19 11.52
N GLN A 171 7.88 1.04 11.74
CA GLN A 171 8.25 0.12 10.68
C GLN A 171 7.02 -0.57 10.07
N PHE A 172 6.02 -0.94 10.87
CA PHE A 172 4.73 -1.45 10.39
C PHE A 172 4.06 -0.45 9.43
N VAL A 173 3.96 0.82 9.82
CA VAL A 173 3.41 1.87 8.94
C VAL A 173 4.26 2.03 7.68
N SER A 174 5.58 1.92 7.79
CA SER A 174 6.49 1.99 6.65
C SER A 174 6.30 0.83 5.66
N ILE A 175 6.10 -0.39 6.15
CA ILE A 175 5.79 -1.57 5.32
C ILE A 175 4.49 -1.35 4.53
N VAL A 176 3.45 -0.85 5.21
CA VAL A 176 2.13 -0.63 4.60
C VAL A 176 2.18 0.50 3.57
N LEU A 177 2.68 1.68 3.96
CA LEU A 177 2.60 2.90 3.16
C LEU A 177 3.76 3.11 2.19
N SER A 178 4.72 2.19 2.14
CA SER A 178 5.68 2.17 1.04
C SER A 178 5.22 1.31 -0.12
N ASN A 179 4.17 0.51 0.02
CA ASN A 179 3.59 -0.20 -1.11
C ASN A 179 2.81 0.77 -2.01
N PRO A 180 3.19 1.03 -3.27
CA PRO A 180 2.53 2.00 -4.14
C PRO A 180 1.08 1.64 -4.45
N LEU A 181 0.73 0.34 -4.42
CA LEU A 181 -0.65 -0.14 -4.60
C LEU A 181 -1.55 0.23 -3.41
N ILE A 182 -0.96 0.55 -2.26
CA ILE A 182 -1.65 1.02 -1.05
C ILE A 182 -1.51 2.54 -0.92
N ALA A 183 -0.28 3.05 -0.98
CA ALA A 183 0.03 4.45 -0.78
C ALA A 183 -0.65 5.34 -1.82
N THR A 184 -0.54 5.02 -3.12
CA THR A 184 -1.12 5.85 -4.18
C THR A 184 -2.63 6.04 -4.00
N PRO A 185 -3.46 4.99 -3.82
CA PRO A 185 -4.86 5.21 -3.55
C PRO A 185 -5.13 5.79 -2.16
N PHE A 186 -4.36 5.48 -1.11
CA PHE A 186 -4.58 6.06 0.21
C PHE A 186 -4.45 7.60 0.21
N PHE A 187 -3.49 8.13 -0.54
CA PHE A 187 -3.26 9.57 -0.67
C PHE A 187 -4.24 10.29 -1.60
N ASN A 188 -4.90 9.57 -2.51
CA ASN A 188 -5.74 10.16 -3.57
C ASN A 188 -7.23 9.83 -3.46
N CYS A 189 -7.62 8.78 -2.72
CA CYS A 189 -9.01 8.41 -2.54
C CYS A 189 -9.75 9.43 -1.67
N LYS A 190 -11.04 9.55 -1.93
CA LYS A 190 -12.00 10.22 -1.03
C LYS A 190 -12.27 9.35 0.19
N ALA A 191 -12.64 9.96 1.32
CA ALA A 191 -13.02 9.20 2.52
C ALA A 191 -14.49 8.75 2.49
N SER A 192 -15.35 9.43 1.71
CA SER A 192 -16.75 9.07 1.57
C SER A 192 -17.28 9.37 0.16
N TRP A 193 -18.42 8.78 -0.21
CA TRP A 193 -19.01 9.01 -1.53
C TRP A 193 -19.50 10.44 -1.75
N SER A 194 -20.12 11.06 -0.75
CA SER A 194 -20.78 12.36 -0.88
C SER A 194 -20.98 13.08 0.46
N PHE A 195 -20.35 12.64 1.54
CA PHE A 195 -20.48 13.25 2.85
C PHE A 195 -19.16 13.96 3.19
N HIS A 196 -18.59 13.67 4.37
CA HIS A 196 -17.33 14.23 4.82
C HIS A 196 -16.15 13.77 3.95
N HIS A 197 -15.18 14.65 3.73
CA HIS A 197 -13.92 14.37 3.06
C HIS A 197 -14.12 13.68 1.70
N SER A 198 -15.16 14.06 0.96
CA SER A 198 -15.57 13.39 -0.30
C SER A 198 -14.74 13.82 -1.53
N VAL A 199 -13.68 14.60 -1.32
CA VAL A 199 -12.75 15.10 -2.35
C VAL A 199 -11.52 14.19 -2.50
N PRO A 200 -10.80 14.22 -3.64
CA PRO A 200 -9.55 13.51 -3.82
C PRO A 200 -8.53 13.76 -2.69
N GLY A 201 -8.03 12.66 -2.11
CA GLY A 201 -7.15 12.62 -0.95
C GLY A 201 -7.81 13.00 0.38
N GLY A 202 -9.14 13.06 0.42
CA GLY A 202 -9.90 13.19 1.66
C GLY A 202 -9.66 12.02 2.62
N LEU A 203 -9.35 10.82 2.12
CA LEU A 203 -9.06 9.66 2.98
C LEU A 203 -7.84 9.89 3.88
N LEU A 204 -6.73 10.36 3.32
CA LEU A 204 -5.55 10.70 4.12
C LEU A 204 -5.82 11.89 5.05
N LYS A 205 -6.53 12.92 4.59
CA LYS A 205 -6.89 14.09 5.43
C LYS A 205 -7.64 13.63 6.68
N HIS A 206 -8.71 12.87 6.49
CA HIS A 206 -9.51 12.29 7.56
C HIS A 206 -8.66 11.41 8.49
N SER A 207 -7.88 10.48 7.93
CA SER A 207 -7.03 9.59 8.71
C SER A 207 -6.00 10.33 9.58
N LEU A 208 -5.44 11.43 9.08
CA LEU A 208 -4.53 12.28 9.85
C LEU A 208 -5.25 13.03 10.97
N GLU A 209 -6.44 13.58 10.71
CA GLU A 209 -7.23 14.27 11.74
C GLU A 209 -7.58 13.34 12.91
N VAL A 210 -8.04 12.11 12.60
CA VAL A 210 -8.35 11.08 13.61
C VAL A 210 -7.09 10.72 14.40
N ALA A 211 -5.98 10.43 13.70
CA ALA A 211 -4.74 10.00 14.35
C ALA A 211 -4.05 11.10 15.16
N GLU A 212 -4.10 12.37 14.71
CA GLU A 212 -3.58 13.52 15.45
C GLU A 212 -4.38 13.77 16.73
N MET A 213 -5.72 13.66 16.67
CA MET A 213 -6.55 13.81 17.86
C MET A 213 -6.32 12.67 18.86
N VAL A 214 -6.26 11.43 18.39
CA VAL A 214 -5.94 10.27 19.24
C VAL A 214 -4.55 10.43 19.85
N PHE A 215 -3.55 10.83 19.06
CA PHE A 215 -2.18 11.07 19.56
C PHE A 215 -2.13 12.14 20.66
N ALA A 216 -2.95 13.18 20.57
CA ALA A 216 -3.00 14.26 21.56
C ALA A 216 -3.80 13.90 22.83
N TRP A 217 -4.57 12.81 22.83
CA TRP A 217 -5.47 12.48 23.92
C TRP A 217 -4.72 12.17 25.24
N PRO A 218 -5.14 12.76 26.37
CA PRO A 218 -4.43 12.59 27.63
C PRO A 218 -4.62 11.18 28.24
N GLY A 219 -3.73 10.81 29.15
CA GLY A 219 -3.91 9.62 29.99
C GLY A 219 -3.63 8.27 29.32
N MET A 220 -2.95 8.23 28.18
CA MET A 220 -2.35 7.01 27.60
C MET A 220 -0.85 7.00 27.86
N ASP A 221 -0.29 5.82 28.14
CA ASP A 221 1.16 5.62 28.15
C ASP A 221 1.75 5.65 26.72
N THR A 222 3.07 5.54 26.61
CA THR A 222 3.77 5.63 25.31
C THR A 222 3.35 4.52 24.36
N THR A 223 3.22 3.28 24.83
CA THR A 223 2.91 2.12 23.99
C THR A 223 1.45 2.14 23.56
N GLU A 224 0.52 2.38 24.47
CA GLU A 224 -0.90 2.50 24.18
C GLU A 224 -1.17 3.65 23.21
N ARG A 225 -0.49 4.80 23.38
CA ARG A 225 -0.56 5.93 22.46
C ARG A 225 -0.05 5.57 21.07
N ALA A 226 1.10 4.89 20.98
CA ALA A 226 1.65 4.45 19.71
C ALA A 226 0.69 3.51 18.96
N ILE A 227 0.15 2.50 19.66
CA ILE A 227 -0.85 1.55 19.11
C ILE A 227 -2.09 2.30 18.64
N ALA A 228 -2.65 3.17 19.49
CA ALA A 228 -3.86 3.91 19.20
C ALA A 228 -3.67 4.84 17.99
N THR A 229 -2.52 5.52 17.88
CA THR A 229 -2.20 6.39 16.74
C THR A 229 -2.07 5.62 15.44
N VAL A 230 -1.41 4.45 15.44
CA VAL A 230 -1.32 3.61 14.22
C VAL A 230 -2.68 3.06 13.82
N ALA A 231 -3.45 2.57 14.79
CA ALA A 231 -4.80 2.08 14.53
C ALA A 231 -5.70 3.20 13.97
N ALA A 232 -5.68 4.38 14.58
CA ALA A 232 -6.40 5.56 14.10
C ALA A 232 -6.00 5.96 12.67
N LEU A 233 -4.70 5.95 12.36
CA LEU A 233 -4.19 6.34 11.04
C LEU A 233 -4.63 5.39 9.93
N LEU A 234 -4.80 4.10 10.22
CA LEU A 234 -5.07 3.07 9.21
C LEU A 234 -6.48 2.46 9.31
N HIS A 235 -7.32 2.94 10.24
CA HIS A 235 -8.63 2.33 10.52
C HIS A 235 -9.49 2.18 9.26
N ASP A 236 -9.41 3.17 8.39
CA ASP A 236 -10.22 3.32 7.19
C ASP A 236 -9.51 2.91 5.90
N ILE A 237 -8.32 2.30 5.99
CA ILE A 237 -7.47 2.03 4.82
C ILE A 237 -8.13 1.06 3.84
N GLY A 238 -9.07 0.21 4.27
CA GLY A 238 -9.85 -0.63 3.36
C GLY A 238 -10.64 0.15 2.30
N LYS A 239 -10.88 1.46 2.51
CA LYS A 239 -11.53 2.34 1.54
C LYS A 239 -10.76 2.46 0.21
N ILE A 240 -9.45 2.15 0.19
CA ILE A 240 -8.69 2.12 -1.07
C ILE A 240 -9.23 1.07 -2.05
N ARG A 241 -9.88 0.01 -1.56
CA ARG A 241 -10.49 -1.04 -2.38
C ARG A 241 -11.89 -0.70 -2.84
N THR A 242 -12.65 0.05 -2.03
CA THR A 242 -14.05 0.39 -2.33
C THR A 242 -14.20 1.71 -3.10
N PHE A 243 -13.27 2.66 -2.94
CA PHE A 243 -13.30 3.97 -3.61
C PHE A 243 -12.16 4.18 -4.62
N GLY A 244 -11.29 3.17 -4.79
CA GLY A 244 -10.27 3.18 -5.84
C GLY A 244 -10.87 3.06 -7.26
N PRO A 245 -10.01 3.12 -8.31
CA PRO A 245 -10.43 3.12 -9.72
C PRO A 245 -11.39 1.98 -10.10
N ASP A 246 -11.21 0.80 -9.50
CA ASP A 246 -11.99 -0.42 -9.77
C ASP A 246 -13.06 -0.71 -8.69
N GLY A 247 -13.27 0.19 -7.74
CA GLY A 247 -14.00 -0.07 -6.48
C GLY A 247 -15.53 -0.14 -6.55
N SER A 248 -16.14 0.05 -7.71
CA SER A 248 -17.60 0.17 -7.84
C SER A 248 -18.37 -1.11 -7.47
N THR A 249 -17.81 -2.29 -7.73
CA THR A 249 -18.42 -3.57 -7.35
C THR A 249 -18.09 -3.94 -5.91
N TYR A 250 -16.84 -3.73 -5.49
CA TYR A 250 -16.42 -3.94 -4.09
C TYR A 250 -17.27 -3.12 -3.12
N SER A 251 -17.43 -1.82 -3.37
CA SER A 251 -18.23 -0.92 -2.52
C SER A 251 -19.71 -1.30 -2.42
N ARG A 252 -20.25 -2.07 -3.37
CA ARG A 252 -21.65 -2.55 -3.35
C ARG A 252 -21.81 -3.87 -2.60
N LEU A 253 -20.75 -4.67 -2.51
CA LEU A 253 -20.80 -6.03 -1.99
C LEU A 253 -20.11 -6.20 -0.63
N ILE A 254 -19.09 -5.40 -0.35
CA ILE A 254 -18.19 -5.56 0.79
C ILE A 254 -17.99 -4.22 1.48
N GLN A 255 -18.13 -4.21 2.80
CA GLN A 255 -17.83 -3.04 3.62
C GLN A 255 -16.31 -2.85 3.70
N HIS A 256 -15.86 -1.59 3.77
CA HIS A 256 -14.42 -1.28 3.73
C HIS A 256 -13.68 -1.77 4.97
N ASP A 257 -14.33 -1.81 6.13
CA ASP A 257 -13.80 -2.33 7.40
C ASP A 257 -13.34 -3.78 7.29
N ALA A 258 -14.12 -4.62 6.59
CA ALA A 258 -13.74 -6.01 6.30
C ALA A 258 -12.48 -6.12 5.43
N LEU A 259 -12.22 -5.10 4.59
CA LEU A 259 -11.05 -5.05 3.70
C LEU A 259 -9.83 -4.42 4.37
N THR A 260 -9.97 -3.76 5.52
CA THR A 260 -8.84 -3.17 6.26
C THR A 260 -7.78 -4.23 6.61
N LEU A 261 -8.19 -5.38 7.17
CA LEU A 261 -7.24 -6.45 7.49
C LEU A 261 -6.61 -7.09 6.24
N GLU A 262 -7.33 -7.15 5.12
CA GLU A 262 -6.78 -7.65 3.85
C GLU A 262 -5.66 -6.74 3.35
N VAL A 263 -5.89 -5.42 3.35
CA VAL A 263 -4.90 -4.42 2.93
C VAL A 263 -3.68 -4.44 3.86
N LEU A 264 -3.89 -4.66 5.16
CA LEU A 264 -2.83 -4.67 6.17
C LEU A 264 -2.15 -6.02 6.37
N ALA A 265 -2.57 -7.08 5.65
CA ALA A 265 -2.16 -8.46 5.91
C ALA A 265 -0.63 -8.64 5.96
N ASN A 266 0.10 -8.06 5.01
CA ASN A 266 1.56 -8.20 4.95
C ASN A 266 2.25 -7.52 6.14
N GLY A 267 1.81 -6.32 6.51
CA GLY A 267 2.34 -5.61 7.67
C GLY A 267 2.03 -6.36 8.96
N LEU A 268 0.81 -6.90 9.10
CA LEU A 268 0.38 -7.64 10.27
C LEU A 268 1.11 -8.97 10.41
N HIS A 269 1.38 -9.67 9.30
CA HIS A 269 2.17 -10.89 9.28
C HIS A 269 3.62 -10.64 9.71
N TRP A 270 4.23 -9.54 9.25
CA TRP A 270 5.54 -9.13 9.73
C TRP A 270 5.51 -8.85 11.25
N LEU A 271 4.51 -8.08 11.69
CA LEU A 271 4.39 -7.72 13.11
C LEU A 271 4.14 -8.95 14.00
N ASP A 272 3.47 -10.00 13.50
CA ASP A 272 3.23 -11.25 14.25
C ASP A 272 4.49 -12.01 14.70
N GLY A 273 5.67 -11.79 14.14
CA GLY A 273 6.88 -12.37 14.75
C GLY A 273 7.83 -11.36 15.33
N VAL A 274 7.52 -10.06 15.20
CA VAL A 274 8.21 -9.00 15.92
C VAL A 274 7.57 -8.80 17.29
N ASP A 275 6.25 -8.55 17.32
CA ASP A 275 5.44 -8.44 18.53
C ASP A 275 3.98 -8.90 18.29
N LYS A 276 3.68 -10.11 18.77
CA LYS A 276 2.37 -10.76 18.62
C LYS A 276 1.24 -10.02 19.34
N GLU A 277 1.53 -9.45 20.50
CA GLU A 277 0.52 -8.81 21.33
C GLU A 277 0.12 -7.47 20.71
N ILE A 278 1.08 -6.70 20.18
CA ILE A 278 0.80 -5.49 19.40
C ILE A 278 0.02 -5.84 18.12
N ALA A 279 0.44 -6.89 17.39
CA ALA A 279 -0.27 -7.32 16.19
C ALA A 279 -1.71 -7.76 16.49
N LEU A 280 -1.95 -8.42 17.62
CA LEU A 280 -3.29 -8.79 18.08
C LEU A 280 -4.10 -7.56 18.49
N ALA A 281 -3.50 -6.61 19.21
CA ALA A 281 -4.13 -5.36 19.59
C ALA A 281 -4.61 -4.58 18.35
N LEU A 282 -3.75 -4.41 17.33
CA LEU A 282 -4.14 -3.74 16.09
C LEU A 282 -5.30 -4.45 15.39
N ARG A 283 -5.26 -5.79 15.27
CA ARG A 283 -6.39 -6.55 14.70
C ARG A 283 -7.68 -6.35 15.47
N HIS A 284 -7.61 -6.34 16.80
CA HIS A 284 -8.77 -6.05 17.64
C HIS A 284 -9.30 -4.64 17.38
N LEU A 285 -8.44 -3.62 17.30
CA LEU A 285 -8.85 -2.24 17.04
C LEU A 285 -9.48 -2.04 15.65
N PHE A 286 -8.99 -2.76 14.64
CA PHE A 286 -9.56 -2.70 13.28
C PHE A 286 -10.87 -3.49 13.12
N THR A 287 -11.18 -4.42 14.03
CA THR A 287 -12.37 -5.28 13.94
C THR A 287 -13.36 -5.08 15.09
N ALA A 288 -13.01 -4.25 16.06
CA ALA A 288 -13.88 -3.89 17.17
C ALA A 288 -15.13 -3.22 16.62
N ALA A 289 -16.28 -3.74 17.05
CA ALA A 289 -17.56 -3.24 16.64
C ALA A 289 -17.81 -1.85 17.25
N SER A 290 -18.28 -0.92 16.41
CA SER A 290 -18.71 0.40 16.86
C SER A 290 -19.80 0.29 17.93
N PRO A 291 -19.91 1.28 18.84
CA PRO A 291 -20.98 1.30 19.85
C PRO A 291 -22.37 1.15 19.21
N GLY A 292 -23.15 0.19 19.70
CA GLY A 292 -24.51 -0.09 19.19
C GLY A 292 -24.57 -0.97 17.94
N ALA A 293 -23.44 -1.48 17.45
CA ALA A 293 -23.43 -2.45 16.35
C ALA A 293 -24.16 -3.74 16.75
N ARG A 294 -24.98 -4.27 15.83
CA ARG A 294 -25.75 -5.50 16.02
C ARG A 294 -24.88 -6.77 15.97
N TYR A 295 -23.75 -6.70 15.27
CA TYR A 295 -22.83 -7.80 15.02
C TYR A 295 -21.38 -7.33 15.21
N GLY A 296 -20.45 -8.28 15.39
CA GLY A 296 -19.03 -8.01 15.61
C GLY A 296 -18.60 -8.23 17.06
N LYS A 297 -17.29 -8.13 17.33
CA LYS A 297 -16.75 -8.27 18.68
C LYS A 297 -16.80 -6.92 19.40
N PRO A 298 -17.28 -6.86 20.65
CA PRO A 298 -17.29 -5.60 21.38
C PRO A 298 -15.87 -5.06 21.57
N ALA A 299 -15.73 -3.74 21.63
CA ALA A 299 -14.48 -3.08 21.94
C ALA A 299 -13.98 -3.45 23.36
N MET A 300 -12.96 -4.30 23.44
CA MET A 300 -12.30 -4.70 24.69
C MET A 300 -11.15 -3.78 25.11
N MET A 301 -10.80 -2.78 24.30
CA MET A 301 -9.76 -1.80 24.58
C MET A 301 -10.38 -0.41 24.56
N ARG A 302 -10.15 0.39 25.62
CA ARG A 302 -10.72 1.75 25.72
C ARG A 302 -10.37 2.65 24.53
N ILE A 303 -9.19 2.44 23.93
CA ILE A 303 -8.72 3.19 22.77
C ILE A 303 -9.54 2.93 21.50
N ALA A 304 -10.27 1.81 21.39
CA ALA A 304 -11.22 1.60 20.30
C ALA A 304 -12.37 2.62 20.36
N TYR A 305 -12.93 2.86 21.55
CA TYR A 305 -13.95 3.90 21.74
C TYR A 305 -13.43 5.29 21.42
N LEU A 306 -12.18 5.58 21.78
CA LEU A 306 -11.52 6.84 21.44
C LEU A 306 -11.37 7.00 19.92
N ILE A 307 -10.98 5.94 19.20
CA ILE A 307 -10.87 5.97 17.72
C ILE A 307 -12.26 6.22 17.10
N HIS A 308 -13.32 5.55 17.56
CA HIS A 308 -14.68 5.79 17.06
C HIS A 308 -15.17 7.22 17.36
N PHE A 309 -14.86 7.74 18.55
CA PHE A 309 -15.14 9.13 18.89
C PHE A 309 -14.40 10.08 17.95
N ALA A 310 -13.14 9.79 17.66
CA ALA A 310 -12.30 10.61 16.80
C ALA A 310 -12.70 10.61 15.33
N ASP A 311 -13.04 9.43 14.81
CA ASP A 311 -13.63 9.25 13.49
C ASP A 311 -14.90 10.10 13.34
N ARG A 312 -15.82 10.00 14.30
CA ARG A 312 -17.04 10.82 14.32
C ARG A 312 -16.71 12.31 14.40
N TRP A 313 -15.80 12.72 15.28
CA TRP A 313 -15.45 14.12 15.44
C TRP A 313 -14.89 14.75 14.15
N SER A 314 -13.98 14.05 13.46
CA SER A 314 -13.46 14.49 12.15
C SER A 314 -14.58 14.64 11.13
N SER A 315 -15.51 13.68 11.10
CA SER A 315 -16.67 13.71 10.21
C SER A 315 -17.60 14.90 10.46
N GLU A 316 -17.97 15.14 11.72
CA GLU A 316 -18.88 16.24 12.10
C GLU A 316 -18.24 17.61 11.86
N THR A 317 -16.94 17.74 12.15
CA THR A 317 -16.17 18.97 11.89
C THR A 317 -16.18 19.32 10.39
N ASP A 318 -15.88 18.34 9.53
CA ASP A 318 -15.84 18.57 8.08
C ASP A 318 -17.24 18.89 7.52
N LEU A 319 -18.32 18.29 8.06
CA LEU A 319 -19.70 18.66 7.69
C LEU A 319 -20.04 20.10 8.11
N GLN A 320 -19.65 20.54 9.30
CA GLN A 320 -19.87 21.90 9.77
C GLN A 320 -19.07 22.93 8.97
N ASP A 321 -17.84 22.59 8.57
CA ASP A 321 -16.98 23.44 7.72
C ASP A 321 -17.53 23.58 6.29
N MET A 322 -18.18 22.53 5.75
CA MET A 322 -18.86 22.57 4.45
C MET A 322 -20.19 23.33 4.49
N ALA A 323 -20.74 23.61 5.68
CA ALA A 323 -22.05 24.23 5.82
C ALA A 323 -22.04 25.72 5.50
N THR A 324 -23.03 26.15 4.71
CA THR A 324 -23.18 27.53 4.30
C THR A 324 -24.04 28.31 5.30
N PRO A 325 -23.67 29.55 5.68
CA PRO A 325 -24.48 30.38 6.55
C PRO A 325 -25.91 30.55 6.08
N THR A 326 -26.84 30.46 7.03
CA THR A 326 -28.26 30.77 6.87
C THR A 326 -28.64 31.87 7.89
N LYS A 327 -29.89 31.93 8.35
CA LYS A 327 -30.35 32.99 9.26
C LYS A 327 -30.04 32.66 10.71
N ASN A 328 -29.92 33.70 11.56
CA ASN A 328 -29.86 33.57 13.02
C ASN A 328 -28.71 32.69 13.56
N GLY A 329 -27.53 32.76 12.92
CA GLY A 329 -26.36 31.98 13.36
C GLY A 329 -26.36 30.51 12.93
N PHE A 330 -27.34 30.08 12.14
CA PHE A 330 -27.36 28.75 11.56
C PHE A 330 -26.47 28.64 10.31
N LYS A 331 -26.00 27.43 10.03
CA LYS A 331 -25.40 26.97 8.78
C LYS A 331 -26.06 25.64 8.39
N SER A 332 -26.18 25.36 7.10
CA SER A 332 -26.79 24.10 6.64
C SER A 332 -25.96 23.40 5.57
N TRP A 333 -25.93 22.07 5.62
CA TRP A 333 -25.32 21.21 4.58
C TRP A 333 -26.01 19.85 4.49
N LYS A 334 -26.52 19.51 3.31
CA LYS A 334 -27.12 18.19 2.98
C LYS A 334 -28.11 17.67 4.05
N GLY A 335 -28.98 18.54 4.54
CA GLY A 335 -30.01 18.20 5.52
C GLY A 335 -29.56 18.20 6.99
N ASN A 336 -28.30 18.56 7.27
CA ASN A 336 -27.81 18.84 8.62
C ASN A 336 -27.79 20.34 8.86
N ASP A 337 -28.25 20.75 10.03
CA ASP A 337 -28.20 22.14 10.50
C ASP A 337 -27.20 22.25 11.65
N PHE A 338 -26.34 23.26 11.57
CA PHE A 338 -25.35 23.60 12.57
C PHE A 338 -25.67 24.99 13.08
N TRP A 339 -25.61 25.20 14.39
CA TRP A 339 -25.79 26.51 14.98
C TRP A 339 -24.51 26.93 15.69
N SER A 340 -24.15 28.20 15.58
CA SER A 340 -23.05 28.76 16.36
C SER A 340 -23.49 30.12 16.91
N PRO A 341 -23.12 30.45 18.16
CA PRO A 341 -23.38 31.78 18.69
C PRO A 341 -22.72 32.81 17.78
N GLN A 342 -23.44 33.89 17.48
CA GLN A 342 -22.86 35.03 16.77
C GLN A 342 -22.15 35.89 17.79
N ASP A 343 -20.83 36.04 17.66
CA ASP A 343 -20.10 37.09 18.37
C ASP A 343 -20.55 38.43 17.79
N ASN A 344 -21.34 39.18 18.57
CA ASN A 344 -21.77 40.53 18.22
C ASN A 344 -20.64 41.58 18.46
N ASP A 345 -19.44 41.13 18.81
CA ASP A 345 -18.29 41.96 19.20
C ASP A 345 -17.20 42.07 18.11
N GLN A 346 -17.55 41.93 16.82
CA GLN A 346 -16.68 42.25 15.68
C GLN A 346 -17.21 43.38 14.80
#